data_AF-A0A8H5JLD3-F1
#
_entry.id   AF-A0A8H5JLD3-F1
#
_cell.length_a   1.000
_cell.length_b   1.000
_cell.length_c   1.000
_cell.angle_alpha   90.00
_cell.angle_beta   90.00
_cell.angle_gamma   90.00
#
_symmetry.space_group_name_H-M   'P 1'
#
loop_
_entity.id
_entity.type
_entity.pdbx_description
1 polymer ?
#
loop_
_entity_poly.entity_id
_entity_poly.type
_entity_poly.pdbx_seq_one_letter_code
_entity_poly.pdbx_strand_id
1 'polypeptide(L)'
;MSTSLIWTNQDGTLAINRDNLRDFYAQSLQNYLPSVCFQVEAHCEVYQMMNCAMSYAIRPGSQPNLSDVAGETVLSYSYSNQDHDGAGINNNIGYFMIGTTYNMNIQFTNANGSASIVITQHLVINYDMKNFVTASSGNGVDKTIVDTYTLTVDESGILSASVNSETTDNSTPPVDNIQDFFTDSDAFIGDIQRQGDALVSTGGLNISLSNKATYSFPSGQNSTFKGVQFSDNQDLVASVA
;
A
#
# COMPACT_ATOMS: atom_id res chain seq x y z
N MET A 1 -42.20 -8.32 -30.88
CA MET A 1 -40.99 -8.13 -30.06
C MET A 1 -40.06 -7.22 -30.85
N SER A 2 -39.76 -6.04 -30.30
CA SER A 2 -38.91 -5.05 -30.97
C SER A 2 -37.45 -5.39 -30.69
N THR A 3 -36.71 -5.81 -31.72
CA THR A 3 -35.25 -5.90 -31.69
C THR A 3 -34.68 -4.51 -31.98
N SER A 4 -34.24 -3.79 -30.94
CA SER A 4 -33.45 -2.57 -31.17
C SER A 4 -32.05 -2.97 -31.63
N LEU A 5 -31.72 -2.65 -32.87
CA LEU A 5 -30.34 -2.63 -33.36
C LEU A 5 -29.57 -1.54 -32.59
N ILE A 6 -28.62 -1.96 -31.75
CA ILE A 6 -27.64 -1.06 -31.14
C ILE A 6 -26.50 -0.92 -32.15
N TRP A 7 -26.38 0.24 -32.78
CA TRP A 7 -25.25 0.58 -33.64
C TRP A 7 -24.10 1.06 -32.76
N THR A 8 -23.02 0.29 -32.64
CA THR A 8 -21.76 0.80 -32.12
C THR A 8 -20.96 1.38 -33.29
N ASN A 9 -21.06 2.70 -33.54
CA ASN A 9 -20.14 3.41 -34.44
C ASN A 9 -18.74 3.41 -33.80
N GLN A 10 -17.97 2.34 -34.04
CA GLN A 10 -16.56 2.24 -33.73
C GLN A 10 -15.82 1.94 -35.04
N ASP A 11 -14.96 2.86 -35.45
CA ASP A 11 -14.18 2.77 -36.70
C ASP A 11 -12.82 2.10 -36.47
N GLY A 12 -12.41 1.92 -35.21
CA GLY A 12 -11.18 1.24 -34.84
C GLY A 12 -11.01 1.05 -33.33
N THR A 13 -9.98 0.29 -32.97
CA THR A 13 -9.62 0.01 -31.58
C THR A 13 -8.10 0.05 -31.43
N LEU A 14 -7.62 0.76 -30.41
CA LEU A 14 -6.21 0.76 -30.03
C LEU A 14 -6.08 0.16 -28.63
N ALA A 15 -5.04 -0.62 -28.39
CA ALA A 15 -4.84 -1.32 -27.12
C ALA A 15 -3.43 -1.12 -26.60
N ILE A 16 -3.32 -0.85 -25.30
CA ILE A 16 -2.06 -0.93 -24.54
C ILE A 16 -2.06 -2.28 -23.85
N ASN A 17 -1.02 -3.07 -24.12
CA ASN A 17 -0.89 -4.39 -23.54
C ASN A 17 -0.80 -4.33 -22.01
N ARG A 18 -1.48 -5.26 -21.34
CA ARG A 18 -1.49 -5.43 -19.88
C ARG A 18 -0.10 -5.39 -19.26
N ASP A 19 0.85 -6.14 -19.84
CA ASP A 19 2.18 -6.29 -19.26
C ASP A 19 3.01 -5.01 -19.40
N ASN A 20 2.85 -4.27 -20.50
CA ASN A 20 3.48 -2.96 -20.65
C ASN A 20 2.99 -1.96 -19.60
N LEU A 21 1.68 -1.94 -19.34
CA LEU A 21 1.09 -1.05 -18.34
C LEU A 21 1.51 -1.47 -16.91
N ARG A 22 1.52 -2.78 -16.64
CA ARG A 22 2.04 -3.35 -15.38
C ARG A 22 3.49 -2.94 -15.15
N ASP A 23 4.36 -3.10 -16.14
CA ASP A 23 5.80 -2.84 -16.01
C ASP A 23 6.08 -1.36 -15.80
N PHE A 24 5.27 -0.46 -16.39
CA PHE A 24 5.31 0.97 -16.11
C PHE A 24 5.04 1.27 -14.62
N TYR A 25 4.02 0.65 -14.04
CA TYR A 25 3.74 0.80 -12.60
C TYR A 25 4.85 0.20 -11.74
N ALA A 26 5.34 -0.99 -12.08
CA ALA A 26 6.44 -1.62 -11.36
C ALA A 26 7.70 -0.72 -11.34
N GLN A 27 8.03 -0.09 -12.48
CA GLN A 27 9.14 0.85 -12.57
C GLN A 27 8.91 2.12 -11.74
N SER A 28 7.71 2.67 -11.80
CA SER A 28 7.33 3.87 -11.03
C SER A 28 7.43 3.65 -9.52
N LEU A 29 7.33 2.40 -9.07
CA LEU A 29 7.35 2.01 -7.66
C LEU A 29 8.73 1.68 -7.10
N GLN A 30 9.77 1.59 -7.94
CA GLN A 30 11.10 1.12 -7.52
C GLN A 30 11.72 1.92 -6.37
N ASN A 31 11.51 3.23 -6.35
CA ASN A 31 12.02 4.09 -5.27
C ASN A 31 11.06 4.21 -4.08
N TYR A 32 9.79 3.87 -4.31
CA TYR A 32 8.73 4.02 -3.34
C TYR A 32 8.66 2.82 -2.39
N LEU A 33 8.64 1.61 -2.93
CA LEU A 33 8.49 0.38 -2.14
C LEU A 33 9.54 0.24 -1.02
N PRO A 34 10.82 0.63 -1.22
CA PRO A 34 11.80 0.55 -0.14
C PRO A 34 11.54 1.52 1.00
N SER A 35 10.85 2.64 0.75
CA SER A 35 10.53 3.63 1.79
C SER A 35 9.45 3.15 2.77
N VAL A 36 8.69 2.13 2.39
CA VAL A 36 7.57 1.57 3.18
C VAL A 36 7.83 0.15 3.69
N CYS A 37 8.93 -0.48 3.28
CA CYS A 37 9.34 -1.81 3.75
C CYS A 37 10.39 -1.66 4.86
N PHE A 38 9.94 -1.75 6.11
CA PHE A 38 10.77 -1.45 7.28
C PHE A 38 11.51 -2.65 7.85
N GLN A 39 12.80 -2.46 8.15
CA GLN A 39 13.49 -3.31 9.10
C GLN A 39 13.19 -2.81 10.50
N VAL A 40 12.87 -3.74 11.40
CA VAL A 40 12.62 -3.47 12.80
C VAL A 40 13.64 -4.22 13.64
N GLU A 41 14.12 -3.58 14.69
CA GLU A 41 15.08 -4.13 15.65
C GLU A 41 14.50 -3.94 17.06
N ALA A 42 14.52 -5.00 17.87
CA ALA A 42 14.04 -5.00 19.23
C ALA A 42 15.22 -5.14 20.20
N HIS A 43 15.20 -4.38 21.29
CA HIS A 43 16.18 -4.51 22.37
C HIS A 43 15.47 -4.53 23.72
N CYS A 44 15.84 -5.47 24.58
CA CYS A 44 15.36 -5.61 25.95
C CYS A 44 16.53 -5.97 26.87
N GLU A 45 17.05 -4.98 27.59
CA GLU A 45 18.20 -5.17 28.48
C GLU A 45 17.80 -5.09 29.95
N VAL A 46 18.45 -5.89 30.80
CA VAL A 46 18.23 -5.83 32.25
C VAL A 46 18.69 -4.48 32.79
N TYR A 47 17.77 -3.77 33.42
CA TYR A 47 18.02 -2.51 34.12
C TYR A 47 17.69 -2.65 35.60
N GLN A 48 18.52 -2.06 36.47
CA GLN A 48 18.35 -2.06 37.93
C GLN A 48 17.95 -3.42 38.55
N MET A 49 18.62 -4.51 38.11
CA MET A 49 18.49 -5.90 38.59
C MET A 49 17.13 -6.59 38.40
N MET A 50 16.04 -5.85 38.31
CA MET A 50 14.67 -6.36 38.23
C MET A 50 13.78 -5.47 37.35
N ASN A 51 14.28 -4.94 36.23
CA ASN A 51 13.48 -4.29 35.20
C ASN A 51 14.06 -4.64 33.82
N CYS A 52 13.26 -4.55 32.76
CA CYS A 52 13.75 -4.49 31.39
C CYS A 52 13.61 -3.07 30.85
N ALA A 53 14.72 -2.50 30.39
CA ALA A 53 14.70 -1.31 29.53
C ALA A 53 14.51 -1.77 28.08
N MET A 54 13.41 -1.33 27.47
CA MET A 54 13.07 -1.68 26.09
C MET A 54 13.40 -0.52 25.16
N SER A 55 13.98 -0.84 24.02
CA SER A 55 14.20 0.13 22.94
C SER A 55 14.05 -0.55 21.58
N TYR A 56 13.95 0.26 20.53
CA TYR A 56 13.66 -0.23 19.20
C TYR A 56 14.29 0.65 18.13
N ALA A 57 14.49 0.09 16.94
CA ALA A 57 14.79 0.85 15.73
C ALA A 57 13.86 0.43 14.60
N ILE A 58 13.44 1.41 13.78
CA ILE A 58 12.68 1.18 12.54
C ILE A 58 13.45 1.87 11.42
N ARG A 59 13.85 1.13 10.40
CA ARG A 59 14.68 1.62 9.29
C ARG A 59 14.03 1.26 7.95
N PRO A 60 13.74 2.23 7.05
CA PRO A 60 13.30 1.91 5.70
C PRO A 60 14.47 1.34 4.87
N GLY A 61 14.16 0.78 3.71
CA GLY A 61 15.14 0.41 2.68
C GLY A 61 15.12 -1.04 2.26
N SER A 62 14.23 -1.87 2.82
CA SER A 62 14.10 -3.26 2.37
C SER A 62 13.33 -3.38 1.06
N GLN A 63 13.51 -4.47 0.35
CA GLN A 63 12.75 -4.76 -0.87
C GLN A 63 11.61 -5.73 -0.54
N PRO A 64 10.38 -5.50 -1.03
CA PRO A 64 9.30 -6.48 -0.90
C PRO A 64 9.49 -7.65 -1.85
N ASN A 65 8.80 -8.75 -1.56
CA ASN A 65 8.64 -9.88 -2.46
C ASN A 65 7.53 -9.57 -3.46
N LEU A 66 7.78 -9.78 -4.75
CA LEU A 66 6.77 -9.75 -5.80
C LEU A 66 6.17 -11.15 -5.97
N SER A 67 4.85 -11.24 -5.97
CA SER A 67 4.11 -12.50 -6.15
C SER A 67 3.62 -12.67 -7.59
N ASP A 68 3.52 -13.93 -8.04
CA ASP A 68 2.87 -14.26 -9.31
C ASP A 68 1.35 -14.07 -9.20
N VAL A 69 0.77 -13.26 -10.08
CA VAL A 69 -0.66 -12.90 -10.07
C VAL A 69 -1.30 -13.05 -11.45
N ALA A 70 -2.61 -13.29 -11.46
CA ALA A 70 -3.41 -13.45 -12.66
C ALA A 70 -4.75 -12.70 -12.54
N GLY A 71 -5.42 -12.51 -13.69
CA GLY A 71 -6.69 -11.79 -13.77
C GLY A 71 -6.52 -10.29 -13.55
N GLU A 72 -7.47 -9.69 -12.86
CA GLU A 72 -7.52 -8.25 -12.57
C GLU A 72 -6.31 -7.78 -11.76
N THR A 73 -5.78 -8.61 -10.86
CA THR A 73 -4.57 -8.26 -10.11
C THR A 73 -3.35 -8.41 -11.01
N VAL A 74 -2.61 -7.31 -11.17
CA VAL A 74 -1.46 -7.24 -12.09
C VAL A 74 -0.12 -7.14 -11.37
N LEU A 75 -0.11 -6.60 -10.14
CA LEU A 75 1.05 -6.60 -9.25
C LEU A 75 0.60 -6.90 -7.82
N SER A 76 1.39 -7.69 -7.10
CA SER A 76 1.19 -7.95 -5.68
C SER A 76 2.54 -8.02 -4.97
N TYR A 77 2.77 -7.07 -4.06
CA TYR A 77 3.95 -6.98 -3.23
C TYR A 77 3.60 -7.36 -1.80
N SER A 78 4.48 -8.12 -1.16
CA SER A 78 4.40 -8.42 0.26
C SER A 78 5.77 -8.30 0.92
N TYR A 79 5.78 -7.77 2.14
CA TYR A 79 6.97 -7.66 2.95
C TYR A 79 6.60 -7.90 4.41
N SER A 80 7.50 -8.58 5.12
CA SER A 80 7.41 -8.68 6.57
C SER A 80 8.80 -8.73 7.18
N ASN A 81 8.91 -8.14 8.36
CA ASN A 81 10.07 -8.25 9.21
C ASN A 81 9.63 -8.22 10.66
N GLN A 82 10.38 -8.92 11.51
CA GLN A 82 10.10 -8.98 12.94
C GLN A 82 11.42 -9.22 13.65
N ASP A 83 11.55 -8.61 14.82
CA ASP A 83 12.65 -8.86 15.72
C ASP A 83 12.15 -8.96 17.16
N HIS A 84 12.92 -9.64 18.01
CA HIS A 84 12.60 -9.79 19.41
C HIS A 84 13.86 -9.92 20.27
N ASP A 85 13.77 -9.43 21.50
CA ASP A 85 14.83 -9.55 22.49
C ASP A 85 14.23 -9.80 23.88
N GLY A 86 15.03 -10.31 24.81
CA GLY A 86 14.58 -10.73 26.12
C GLY A 86 15.62 -10.58 27.22
N ALA A 87 15.15 -10.19 28.39
CA ALA A 87 15.94 -9.96 29.58
C ALA A 87 15.73 -11.06 30.63
N GLY A 88 16.84 -11.51 31.24
CA GLY A 88 16.85 -12.52 32.30
C GLY A 88 16.88 -13.96 31.80
N ILE A 89 16.92 -14.92 32.74
CA ILE A 89 16.92 -16.35 32.40
C ILE A 89 15.55 -16.71 31.82
N ASN A 90 15.50 -17.17 30.58
CA ASN A 90 14.27 -17.49 29.85
C ASN A 90 13.31 -16.29 29.69
N ASN A 91 13.84 -15.07 29.49
CA ASN A 91 13.06 -13.85 29.28
C ASN A 91 12.09 -13.55 30.44
N ASN A 92 12.47 -13.96 31.66
CA ASN A 92 11.61 -13.88 32.85
C ASN A 92 11.54 -12.47 33.46
N ILE A 93 12.52 -11.62 33.16
CA ILE A 93 12.52 -10.21 33.58
C ILE A 93 11.77 -9.39 32.54
N GLY A 94 12.07 -9.59 31.25
CA GLY A 94 11.30 -8.94 30.19
C GLY A 94 11.45 -9.59 28.83
N TYR A 95 10.56 -9.19 27.94
CA TYR A 95 10.51 -9.60 26.55
C TYR A 95 9.95 -8.45 25.73
N PHE A 96 10.55 -8.20 24.57
CA PHE A 96 10.07 -7.20 23.64
C PHE A 96 10.16 -7.73 22.23
N MET A 97 9.08 -7.57 21.47
CA MET A 97 8.97 -7.92 20.07
C MET A 97 8.32 -6.77 19.33
N ILE A 98 8.87 -6.47 18.16
CA ILE A 98 8.28 -5.55 17.20
C ILE A 98 8.25 -6.23 15.85
N GLY A 99 7.15 -6.06 15.13
CA GLY A 99 6.96 -6.60 13.80
C GLY A 99 6.37 -5.57 12.86
N THR A 100 6.57 -5.81 11.58
CA THR A 100 5.99 -5.01 10.52
C THR A 100 5.58 -5.90 9.35
N THR A 101 4.45 -5.55 8.75
CA THR A 101 4.01 -6.13 7.48
C THR A 101 3.59 -5.01 6.54
N TYR A 102 3.92 -5.17 5.26
CA TYR A 102 3.47 -4.29 4.20
C TYR A 102 2.97 -5.12 3.03
N ASN A 103 1.76 -4.83 2.56
CA ASN A 103 1.19 -5.46 1.38
C ASN A 103 0.68 -4.39 0.41
N MET A 104 0.95 -4.57 -0.88
CA MET A 104 0.38 -3.73 -1.95
C MET A 104 -0.18 -4.61 -3.06
N ASN A 105 -1.41 -4.33 -3.49
CA ASN A 105 -1.99 -4.92 -4.70
C ASN A 105 -2.37 -3.83 -5.69
N ILE A 106 -2.14 -4.09 -6.97
CA ILE A 106 -2.58 -3.23 -8.08
C ILE A 106 -3.49 -4.04 -8.96
N GLN A 107 -4.68 -3.50 -9.22
CA GLN A 107 -5.72 -4.14 -10.01
C GLN A 107 -6.14 -3.27 -11.18
N PHE A 108 -6.32 -3.89 -12.34
CA PHE A 108 -6.97 -3.30 -13.50
C PHE A 108 -8.39 -3.83 -13.55
N THR A 109 -9.37 -2.93 -13.54
CA THR A 109 -10.79 -3.29 -13.44
C THR A 109 -11.67 -2.28 -14.17
N ASN A 110 -12.90 -2.65 -14.50
CA ASN A 110 -13.90 -1.74 -15.06
C ASN A 110 -14.95 -1.37 -13.99
N ALA A 111 -14.50 -0.68 -12.93
CA ALA A 111 -15.39 -0.30 -11.83
C ALA A 111 -16.39 0.77 -12.29
N ASN A 112 -17.67 0.60 -11.93
CA ASN A 112 -18.75 1.55 -12.26
C ASN A 112 -18.86 1.88 -13.76
N GLY A 113 -18.49 0.94 -14.63
CA GLY A 113 -18.54 1.11 -16.09
C GLY A 113 -17.42 2.00 -16.67
N SER A 114 -16.38 2.31 -15.89
CA SER A 114 -15.19 3.04 -16.34
C SER A 114 -13.93 2.23 -16.08
N ALA A 115 -12.91 2.38 -16.93
CA ALA A 115 -11.62 1.75 -16.68
C ALA A 115 -11.01 2.36 -15.41
N SER A 116 -10.64 1.52 -14.45
CA SER A 116 -10.09 1.93 -13.17
C SER A 116 -8.86 1.12 -12.81
N ILE A 117 -7.89 1.79 -12.20
CA ILE A 117 -6.73 1.15 -11.59
C ILE A 117 -6.88 1.34 -10.09
N VAL A 118 -6.98 0.23 -9.36
CA VAL A 118 -7.15 0.22 -7.91
C VAL A 118 -5.85 -0.21 -7.27
N ILE A 119 -5.31 0.63 -6.39
CA ILE A 119 -4.12 0.32 -5.61
C ILE A 119 -4.50 0.25 -4.15
N THR A 120 -4.34 -0.93 -3.56
CA THR A 120 -4.59 -1.17 -2.15
C THR A 120 -3.28 -1.40 -1.45
N GLN A 121 -3.01 -0.62 -0.41
CA GLN A 121 -1.81 -0.69 0.41
C GLN A 121 -2.21 -0.93 1.86
N HIS A 122 -1.53 -1.82 2.55
CA HIS A 122 -1.78 -2.13 3.96
C HIS A 122 -0.46 -2.22 4.71
N LEU A 123 -0.28 -1.34 5.70
CA LEU A 123 0.90 -1.29 6.57
C LEU A 123 0.46 -1.60 8.00
N VAL A 124 1.15 -2.57 8.62
CA VAL A 124 1.02 -2.88 10.04
C VAL A 124 2.38 -2.74 10.70
N ILE A 125 2.41 -2.12 11.88
CA ILE A 125 3.51 -2.18 12.84
C ILE A 125 2.92 -2.62 14.16
N ASN A 126 3.31 -3.81 14.62
CA ASN A 126 2.79 -4.42 15.83
C ASN A 126 3.89 -4.60 16.87
N TYR A 127 3.46 -4.76 18.12
CA TYR A 127 4.37 -4.99 19.24
C TYR A 127 3.79 -6.02 20.20
N ASP A 128 4.69 -6.69 20.93
CA ASP A 128 4.39 -7.53 22.07
C ASP A 128 5.48 -7.29 23.13
N MET A 129 5.08 -6.90 24.33
CA MET A 129 5.97 -6.48 25.40
C MET A 129 5.56 -7.16 26.69
N LYS A 130 6.55 -7.58 27.48
CA LYS A 130 6.35 -8.14 28.81
C LYS A 130 7.44 -7.67 29.75
N ASN A 131 7.06 -7.29 30.96
CA ASN A 131 7.98 -7.02 32.06
C ASN A 131 7.38 -7.65 33.32
N PHE A 132 8.07 -8.64 33.89
CA PHE A 132 7.55 -9.59 34.88
C PHE A 132 6.20 -10.21 34.48
N VAL A 133 5.14 -9.86 35.20
CA VAL A 133 3.78 -10.41 35.08
C VAL A 133 2.88 -9.55 34.20
N THR A 134 3.34 -8.35 33.83
CA THR A 134 2.60 -7.41 33.01
C THR A 134 2.99 -7.61 31.55
N ALA A 135 2.01 -7.79 30.68
CA ALA A 135 2.22 -7.93 29.24
C ALA A 135 1.23 -7.06 28.46
N SER A 136 1.70 -6.52 27.33
CA SER A 136 0.94 -5.68 26.39
C SER A 136 1.23 -6.12 24.98
N SER A 137 0.22 -6.13 24.11
CA SER A 137 0.43 -6.29 22.67
C SER A 137 -0.61 -5.50 21.90
N GLY A 138 -0.30 -5.15 20.66
CA GLY A 138 -1.22 -4.43 19.80
C GLY A 138 -0.60 -4.00 18.48
N ASN A 139 -1.43 -3.38 17.65
CA ASN A 139 -1.00 -2.76 16.41
C ASN A 139 -0.85 -1.26 16.66
N GLY A 140 0.40 -0.78 16.76
CA GLY A 140 0.70 0.64 16.89
C GLY A 140 0.41 1.41 15.58
N VAL A 141 0.52 0.72 14.45
CA VAL A 141 0.05 1.17 13.14
C VAL A 141 -0.71 0.01 12.49
N ASP A 142 -1.91 0.28 11.99
CA ASP A 142 -2.67 -0.62 11.13
C ASP A 142 -3.50 0.24 10.17
N LYS A 143 -2.90 0.55 9.01
CA LYS A 143 -3.49 1.50 8.06
C LYS A 143 -3.60 0.89 6.68
N THR A 144 -4.77 1.08 6.09
CA THR A 144 -5.04 0.69 4.71
C THR A 144 -5.36 1.93 3.88
N ILE A 145 -4.66 2.12 2.76
CA ILE A 145 -4.99 3.14 1.76
C ILE A 145 -5.46 2.44 0.50
N VAL A 146 -6.59 2.89 -0.04
CA VAL A 146 -7.13 2.46 -1.33
C VAL A 146 -7.22 3.66 -2.25
N ASP A 147 -6.37 3.68 -3.26
CA ASP A 147 -6.41 4.67 -4.33
C ASP A 147 -7.11 4.08 -5.56
N THR A 148 -8.19 4.73 -5.99
CA THR A 148 -8.91 4.38 -7.23
C THR A 148 -8.66 5.44 -8.28
N TYR A 149 -7.91 5.08 -9.32
CA TYR A 149 -7.65 5.91 -10.49
C TYR A 149 -8.67 5.60 -11.58
N THR A 150 -9.60 6.52 -11.84
CA THR A 150 -10.54 6.39 -12.95
C THR A 150 -9.93 7.00 -14.19
N LEU A 151 -9.73 6.17 -15.22
CA LEU A 151 -9.10 6.56 -16.47
C LEU A 151 -10.13 7.17 -17.43
N THR A 152 -9.72 8.23 -18.09
CA THR A 152 -10.47 8.87 -19.17
C THR A 152 -9.54 9.14 -20.34
N VAL A 153 -10.10 9.27 -21.53
CA VAL A 153 -9.37 9.69 -22.73
C VAL A 153 -10.09 10.87 -23.34
N ASP A 154 -9.34 11.90 -23.73
CA ASP A 154 -9.91 13.03 -24.46
C ASP A 154 -10.02 12.72 -25.96
N GLU A 155 -10.66 13.63 -26.71
CA GLU A 155 -10.86 13.48 -28.16
C GLU A 155 -9.54 13.39 -28.95
N SER A 156 -8.43 13.88 -28.37
CA SER A 156 -7.09 13.83 -28.97
C SER A 156 -6.33 12.54 -28.64
N GLY A 157 -6.92 11.64 -27.85
CA GLY A 157 -6.31 10.38 -27.46
C GLY A 157 -5.38 10.49 -26.26
N ILE A 158 -5.42 11.59 -25.51
CA ILE A 158 -4.61 11.78 -24.31
C ILE A 158 -5.31 11.09 -23.14
N LEU A 159 -4.63 10.11 -22.54
CA LEU A 159 -5.09 9.46 -21.32
C LEU A 159 -4.93 10.38 -20.10
N SER A 160 -5.97 10.49 -19.30
CA SER A 160 -5.98 11.19 -18.01
C SER A 160 -6.53 10.28 -16.93
N ALA A 161 -6.23 10.58 -15.67
CA ALA A 161 -6.76 9.85 -14.52
C ALA A 161 -7.22 10.82 -13.44
N SER A 162 -8.41 10.60 -12.90
CA SER A 162 -8.84 11.19 -11.63
C SER A 162 -8.58 10.17 -10.52
N VAL A 163 -8.16 10.64 -9.34
CA VAL A 163 -7.89 9.78 -8.19
C VAL A 163 -8.91 10.05 -7.08
N ASN A 164 -9.49 8.98 -6.54
CA ASN A 164 -10.17 8.99 -5.25
C ASN A 164 -9.33 8.16 -4.28
N SER A 165 -9.05 8.70 -3.09
CA SER A 165 -8.23 8.03 -2.08
C SER A 165 -9.02 7.88 -0.79
N GLU A 166 -9.04 6.66 -0.27
CA GLU A 166 -9.69 6.32 1.00
C GLU A 166 -8.66 5.73 1.95
N THR A 167 -8.68 6.16 3.21
CA THR A 167 -7.80 5.65 4.26
C THR A 167 -8.63 5.10 5.40
N THR A 168 -8.33 3.88 5.81
CA THR A 168 -8.89 3.21 6.99
C THR A 168 -7.78 3.01 8.01
N ASP A 169 -8.04 3.36 9.28
CA ASP A 169 -7.11 3.19 10.39
C ASP A 169 -7.75 2.27 11.45
N ASN A 170 -7.13 1.12 11.67
CA ASN A 170 -7.52 0.13 12.68
C ASN A 170 -6.48 0.02 13.81
N SER A 171 -5.60 1.01 13.95
CA SER A 171 -4.55 1.01 14.98
C SER A 171 -5.18 0.94 16.37
N THR A 172 -4.61 0.13 17.25
CA THR A 172 -5.11 -0.05 18.62
C THR A 172 -4.31 0.83 19.58
N PRO A 173 -4.95 1.72 20.35
CA PRO A 173 -4.26 2.43 21.42
C PRO A 173 -3.76 1.43 22.48
N PRO A 174 -2.64 1.72 23.16
CA PRO A 174 -2.15 0.90 24.26
C PRO A 174 -3.14 0.90 25.42
N VAL A 175 -3.06 -0.14 26.26
CA VAL A 175 -3.89 -0.26 27.46
C VAL A 175 -3.34 0.65 28.58
N ASP A 176 -4.19 1.51 29.16
CA ASP A 176 -3.82 2.55 30.15
C ASP A 176 -2.96 2.04 31.32
N ASN A 177 -3.14 0.79 31.76
CA ASN A 177 -2.45 0.21 32.92
C ASN A 177 -0.96 -0.13 32.69
N ILE A 178 -0.50 -0.08 31.43
CA ILE A 178 0.89 -0.33 31.04
C ILE A 178 1.68 0.98 30.95
N GLN A 179 1.01 2.11 30.71
CA GLN A 179 1.60 3.45 30.68
C GLN A 179 2.25 3.84 32.01
N ASP A 180 1.65 3.41 33.12
CA ASP A 180 2.16 3.68 34.46
C ASP A 180 3.30 2.74 34.90
N PHE A 181 3.34 1.50 34.38
CA PHE A 181 4.32 0.48 34.77
C PHE A 181 5.62 0.57 33.94
N PHE A 182 5.50 0.98 32.68
CA PHE A 182 6.61 1.21 31.76
C PHE A 182 6.76 2.71 31.58
N THR A 183 7.48 3.36 32.50
CA THR A 183 7.86 4.77 32.35
C THR A 183 8.51 4.93 30.96
N ASP A 184 7.95 5.80 30.11
CA ASP A 184 8.28 6.04 28.69
C ASP A 184 7.52 5.25 27.60
N SER A 185 6.53 4.39 27.93
CA SER A 185 5.75 3.70 26.87
C SER A 185 4.88 4.63 26.02
N ASP A 186 4.45 5.78 26.56
CA ASP A 186 3.73 6.81 25.80
C ASP A 186 4.59 7.46 24.72
N ALA A 187 5.88 7.67 25.02
CA ALA A 187 6.84 8.16 24.06
C ALA A 187 7.14 7.11 22.99
N PHE A 188 7.30 5.84 23.39
CA PHE A 188 7.48 4.71 22.48
C PHE A 188 6.33 4.57 21.47
N ILE A 189 5.08 4.53 21.94
CA ILE A 189 3.91 4.40 21.07
C ILE A 189 3.69 5.66 20.24
N GLY A 190 3.84 6.84 20.85
CA GLY A 190 3.77 8.10 20.13
C GLY A 190 4.81 8.19 19.01
N ASP A 191 5.99 7.61 19.19
CA ASP A 191 7.03 7.57 18.16
C ASP A 191 6.72 6.54 17.07
N ILE A 192 6.18 5.35 17.39
CA ILE A 192 5.70 4.39 16.39
C ILE A 192 4.55 4.99 15.55
N GLN A 193 3.56 5.59 16.21
CA GLN A 193 2.44 6.25 15.56
C GLN A 193 2.92 7.41 14.69
N ARG A 194 3.88 8.21 15.17
CA ARG A 194 4.48 9.31 14.39
C ARG A 194 5.21 8.83 13.15
N GLN A 195 5.87 7.68 13.18
CA GLN A 195 6.45 7.08 11.96
C GLN A 195 5.34 6.70 10.98
N GLY A 196 4.27 6.06 11.44
CA GLY A 196 3.10 5.74 10.63
C GLY A 196 2.36 6.98 10.07
N ASP A 197 2.24 8.04 10.85
CA ASP A 197 1.62 9.31 10.46
C ASP A 197 2.53 10.10 9.51
N ALA A 198 3.85 10.07 9.72
CA ALA A 198 4.81 10.65 8.80
C ALA A 198 4.74 9.96 7.43
N LEU A 199 4.55 8.65 7.37
CA LEU A 199 4.34 7.90 6.12
C LEU A 199 3.07 8.31 5.37
N VAL A 200 1.96 8.48 6.09
CA VAL A 200 0.70 8.96 5.50
C VAL A 200 0.86 10.41 5.03
N SER A 201 1.43 11.28 5.85
CA SER A 201 1.50 12.74 5.61
C SER A 201 2.57 13.15 4.59
N THR A 202 3.68 12.40 4.47
CA THR A 202 4.71 12.62 3.43
C THR A 202 4.30 12.06 2.07
N GLY A 203 3.14 11.39 2.00
CA GLY A 203 2.74 10.67 0.80
C GLY A 203 3.55 9.41 0.55
N GLY A 204 4.28 8.91 1.56
CA GLY A 204 4.89 7.58 1.54
C GLY A 204 3.88 6.46 1.42
N LEU A 205 2.58 6.71 1.65
CA LEU A 205 1.47 5.84 1.24
C LEU A 205 0.64 6.38 0.05
N ASN A 206 0.96 7.54 -0.51
CA ASN A 206 0.26 8.14 -1.65
C ASN A 206 1.13 8.03 -2.91
N ILE A 207 0.81 7.09 -3.79
CA ILE A 207 1.55 6.97 -5.05
C ILE A 207 1.04 8.07 -5.99
N SER A 208 1.78 9.16 -6.21
CA SER A 208 1.39 10.16 -7.21
C SER A 208 1.64 9.63 -8.64
N LEU A 209 0.75 8.76 -9.12
CA LEU A 209 0.70 8.33 -10.53
C LEU A 209 0.05 9.38 -11.43
N SER A 210 -0.47 10.46 -10.84
CA SER A 210 -1.10 11.60 -11.52
C SER A 210 -0.11 12.45 -12.33
N ASN A 211 1.18 12.17 -12.28
CA ASN A 211 2.17 12.79 -13.17
C ASN A 211 2.06 12.20 -14.58
N LYS A 212 1.01 12.62 -15.31
CA LYS A 212 0.90 12.70 -16.77
C LYS A 212 1.74 11.65 -17.51
N ALA A 213 1.42 10.37 -17.32
CA ALA A 213 1.86 9.39 -18.28
C ALA A 213 1.19 9.80 -19.60
N THR A 214 1.97 10.42 -20.48
CA THR A 214 1.51 10.98 -21.75
C THR A 214 1.32 9.81 -22.71
N TYR A 215 0.39 8.92 -22.36
CA TYR A 215 -0.11 7.92 -23.28
C TYR A 215 -1.04 8.67 -24.23
N SER A 216 -0.49 8.95 -25.40
CA SER A 216 -1.27 9.41 -26.54
C SER A 216 -1.48 8.21 -27.43
N PHE A 217 -2.74 7.84 -27.62
CA PHE A 217 -3.09 6.99 -28.73
C PHE A 217 -2.84 7.78 -30.03
N PRO A 218 -2.08 7.24 -31.00
CA PRO A 218 -1.84 7.94 -32.26
C PRO A 218 -3.18 8.18 -32.97
N SER A 219 -3.51 9.43 -33.28
CA SER A 219 -4.72 9.80 -34.00
C SER A 219 -4.45 10.12 -35.47
N GLY A 220 -5.35 9.71 -36.35
CA GLY A 220 -5.49 10.31 -37.68
C GLY A 220 -6.36 11.56 -37.60
N GLN A 221 -6.22 12.50 -38.54
CA GLN A 221 -6.94 13.80 -38.52
C GLN A 221 -8.47 13.72 -38.43
N ASN A 222 -9.09 12.54 -38.61
CA ASN A 222 -10.54 12.33 -38.65
C ASN A 222 -11.05 11.32 -37.61
N SER A 223 -10.26 11.01 -36.57
CA SER A 223 -10.60 9.96 -35.60
C SER A 223 -10.74 10.55 -34.20
N THR A 224 -11.89 10.33 -33.56
CA THR A 224 -12.19 10.80 -32.21
C THR A 224 -12.26 9.64 -31.24
N PHE A 225 -11.58 9.75 -30.10
CA PHE A 225 -11.67 8.74 -29.04
C PHE A 225 -12.95 8.91 -28.23
N LYS A 226 -13.62 7.78 -27.93
CA LYS A 226 -14.90 7.77 -27.20
C LYS A 226 -14.78 7.37 -25.74
N GLY A 227 -13.73 6.64 -25.38
CA GLY A 227 -13.57 6.09 -24.04
C GLY A 227 -12.48 5.03 -23.97
N VAL A 228 -12.16 4.64 -22.74
CA VAL A 228 -11.23 3.56 -22.42
C VAL A 228 -11.89 2.53 -21.53
N GLN A 229 -11.51 1.26 -21.71
CA GLN A 229 -11.97 0.12 -20.91
C GLN A 229 -10.87 -0.95 -20.88
N PHE A 230 -10.79 -1.74 -19.82
CA PHE A 230 -9.98 -2.95 -19.84
C PHE A 230 -10.71 -4.07 -20.57
N SER A 231 -10.00 -4.83 -21.41
CA SER A 231 -10.52 -6.02 -22.08
C SER A 231 -10.58 -7.23 -21.13
N ASP A 232 -11.16 -8.35 -21.58
CA ASP A 232 -11.13 -9.61 -20.83
C ASP A 232 -9.70 -10.10 -20.54
N ASN A 233 -8.73 -9.70 -21.37
CA ASN A 233 -7.31 -9.98 -21.18
C ASN A 233 -6.58 -8.89 -20.36
N GLN A 234 -7.32 -7.91 -19.82
CA GLN A 234 -6.82 -6.76 -19.05
C GLN A 234 -5.89 -5.83 -19.84
N ASP A 235 -5.99 -5.84 -21.17
CA ASP A 235 -5.38 -4.81 -22.00
C ASP A 235 -6.23 -3.53 -21.90
N LEU A 236 -5.58 -2.36 -21.83
CA LEU A 236 -6.30 -1.08 -21.83
C LEU A 236 -6.67 -0.72 -23.26
N VAL A 237 -7.97 -0.74 -23.56
CA VAL A 237 -8.52 -0.55 -24.89
C VAL A 237 -9.17 0.81 -25.00
N ALA A 238 -8.82 1.57 -26.04
CA ALA A 238 -9.48 2.80 -26.44
C ALA A 238 -10.29 2.61 -27.72
N SER A 239 -11.56 3.02 -27.67
CA SER A 239 -12.46 2.96 -28.82
C SER A 239 -12.40 4.26 -29.63
N VAL A 240 -12.32 4.13 -30.95
CA VAL A 240 -12.24 5.24 -31.91
C VAL A 240 -13.50 5.28 -32.76
N ALA A 241 -13.96 6.48 -33.10
CA ALA A 241 -15.08 6.73 -33.98
C ALA A 241 -14.84 7.91 -34.91
#